data_AF-A0A537XRW0-F1
#
_entry.id   AF-A0A537XRW0-F1
#
_cell.length_a   1.000
_cell.length_b   1.000
_cell.length_c   1.000
_cell.angle_alpha   90.00
_cell.angle_beta   90.00
_cell.angle_gamma   90.00
#
_symmetry.space_group_name_H-M   'P 1'
#
loop_
_entity.id
_entity.type
_entity.pdbx_description
1 polymer ?
#
loop_
_entity_poly.entity_id
_entity_poly.type
_entity_poly.pdbx_seq_one_letter_code
_entity_poly.pdbx_strand_id
1 'polypeptide(L)'
;MGLTKRLSTILKAKASKALDKAEDPRETLDYSYQRMLEQLTQVRRGVADVATSRKRLELQAAQLTQSGAKLEEQARQAIAQSREDLAREALSRRASIVQQLQDLKTQHDQLDAQESQLTQASQRLQAKVESFRT
;
A
#
# COMPACT_ATOMS: atom_id res chain seq x y z
N MET A 1 45.46 -33.58 -32.06
CA MET A 1 45.05 -33.14 -30.71
C MET A 1 45.37 -31.65 -30.57
N GLY A 2 44.43 -30.77 -30.25
CA GLY A 2 44.80 -29.42 -29.79
C GLY A 2 43.96 -28.23 -30.25
N LEU A 3 42.65 -28.23 -30.01
CA LEU A 3 41.83 -26.99 -29.96
C LEU A 3 40.74 -27.10 -28.89
N THR A 4 40.17 -28.29 -28.69
CA THR A 4 39.10 -28.55 -27.71
C THR A 4 39.54 -28.50 -26.24
N LYS A 5 40.84 -28.68 -25.94
CA LYS A 5 41.39 -28.55 -24.57
C LYS A 5 41.52 -27.10 -24.09
N ARG A 6 41.54 -26.11 -24.99
CA ARG A 6 41.67 -24.68 -24.59
C ARG A 6 40.32 -24.03 -24.27
N LEU A 7 39.23 -24.41 -24.95
CA LEU A 7 37.89 -23.91 -24.63
C LEU A 7 37.37 -24.40 -23.28
N SER A 8 37.64 -25.66 -22.90
CA SER A 8 37.21 -26.19 -21.59
C SER A 8 37.94 -25.52 -20.42
N THR A 9 39.18 -25.06 -20.64
CA THR A 9 39.99 -24.41 -19.60
C THR A 9 39.51 -22.97 -19.32
N ILE A 10 39.03 -22.24 -20.34
CA ILE A 10 38.52 -20.86 -20.17
C ILE A 10 37.16 -20.86 -19.45
N LEU A 11 36.30 -21.85 -19.72
CA LEU A 11 35.02 -22.00 -19.02
C LEU A 11 35.21 -22.42 -17.55
N LYS A 12 36.12 -23.38 -17.27
CA LYS A 12 36.46 -23.76 -15.89
C LYS A 12 37.11 -22.63 -15.10
N ALA A 13 37.99 -21.84 -15.72
CA ALA A 13 38.66 -20.73 -15.05
C ALA A 13 37.72 -19.57 -14.72
N LYS A 14 36.66 -19.32 -15.52
CA LYS A 14 35.63 -18.32 -15.19
C LYS A 14 34.63 -18.83 -14.15
N ALA A 15 34.33 -20.12 -14.13
CA ALA A 15 33.50 -20.73 -13.08
C ALA A 15 34.21 -20.75 -11.73
N SER A 16 35.52 -21.05 -11.70
CA SER A 16 36.30 -20.99 -10.46
C SER A 16 36.51 -19.55 -9.97
N LYS A 17 36.74 -18.57 -10.86
CA LYS A 17 36.84 -17.15 -10.46
C LYS A 17 35.53 -16.52 -9.97
N ALA A 18 34.39 -17.07 -10.37
CA ALA A 18 33.08 -16.68 -9.83
C ALA A 18 32.79 -17.35 -8.48
N LEU A 19 33.42 -18.50 -8.21
CA LEU A 19 33.31 -19.23 -6.96
C LEU A 19 34.27 -18.67 -5.90
N ASP A 20 35.49 -18.27 -6.28
CA ASP A 20 36.46 -17.62 -5.39
C ASP A 20 36.09 -16.16 -5.05
N LYS A 21 35.11 -15.56 -5.76
CA LYS A 21 34.58 -14.23 -5.42
C LYS A 21 33.47 -14.29 -4.34
N ALA A 22 33.20 -15.47 -3.81
CA ALA A 22 32.39 -15.69 -2.61
C ALA A 22 33.25 -15.89 -1.34
N GLU A 23 34.56 -15.59 -1.40
CA GLU A 23 35.52 -15.85 -0.31
C GLU A 23 35.59 -14.79 0.80
N ASP A 24 34.63 -13.87 0.91
CA ASP A 24 34.45 -13.19 2.20
C ASP A 24 32.99 -13.34 2.68
N PRO A 25 32.73 -14.28 3.61
CA PRO A 25 31.44 -14.40 4.29
C PRO A 25 30.97 -13.06 4.88
N ARG A 26 31.92 -12.16 5.22
CA ARG A 26 31.65 -10.81 5.71
C ARG A 26 31.03 -9.91 4.64
N GLU A 27 31.53 -9.91 3.40
CA GLU A 27 30.95 -9.12 2.30
C GLU A 27 29.54 -9.62 1.89
N THR A 28 29.29 -10.93 1.95
CA THR A 28 27.95 -11.49 1.63
C THR A 28 26.89 -11.20 2.70
N LEU A 29 27.30 -11.10 3.97
CA LEU A 29 26.44 -10.69 5.09
C LEU A 29 26.08 -9.20 4.99
N ASP A 30 27.06 -8.35 4.69
CA ASP A 30 26.85 -6.90 4.52
C ASP A 30 25.87 -6.59 3.38
N TYR A 31 25.99 -7.30 2.25
CA TYR A 31 25.06 -7.17 1.13
C TYR A 31 23.63 -7.59 1.49
N SER A 32 23.49 -8.71 2.22
CA SER A 32 22.17 -9.20 2.66
C SER A 32 21.52 -8.25 3.65
N TYR A 33 22.30 -7.67 4.57
CA TYR A 33 21.84 -6.66 5.52
C TYR A 33 21.38 -5.37 4.82
N GLN A 34 22.16 -4.86 3.87
CA GLN A 34 21.76 -3.72 3.04
C GLN A 34 20.44 -3.99 2.29
N ARG A 35 20.29 -5.18 1.69
CA ARG A 35 19.03 -5.57 1.03
C ARG A 35 17.84 -5.59 1.98
N MET A 36 18.00 -6.07 3.22
CA MET A 36 16.92 -6.05 4.20
C MET A 36 16.56 -4.61 4.64
N LEU A 37 17.53 -3.70 4.75
CA LEU A 37 17.28 -2.28 5.02
C LEU A 37 16.54 -1.57 3.88
N GLU A 38 16.91 -1.87 2.62
CA GLU A 38 16.18 -1.38 1.44
C GLU A 38 14.73 -1.85 1.46
N GLN A 39 14.50 -3.15 1.72
CA GLN A 39 13.16 -3.72 1.83
C GLN A 39 12.37 -3.08 2.97
N LEU A 40 12.99 -2.83 4.13
CA LEU A 40 12.33 -2.17 5.26
C LEU A 40 11.90 -0.75 4.92
N THR A 41 12.78 -0.02 4.23
CA THR A 41 12.47 1.32 3.74
C THR A 41 11.31 1.30 2.74
N GLN A 42 11.30 0.33 1.83
CA GLN A 42 10.24 0.17 0.84
C GLN A 42 8.89 -0.18 1.47
N VAL A 43 8.86 -1.11 2.43
CA VAL A 43 7.63 -1.47 3.14
C VAL A 43 7.11 -0.28 3.95
N ARG A 44 7.98 0.46 4.66
CA ARG A 44 7.58 1.67 5.40
C ARG A 44 6.99 2.75 4.50
N ARG A 45 7.56 2.96 3.30
CA ARG A 45 6.97 3.85 2.30
C ARG A 45 5.59 3.35 1.85
N GLY A 46 5.47 2.05 1.57
CA GLY A 46 4.18 1.44 1.22
C GLY A 46 3.10 1.64 2.28
N VAL A 47 3.44 1.50 3.58
CA VAL A 47 2.52 1.82 4.69
C VAL A 47 2.07 3.28 4.61
N ALA A 48 2.99 4.22 4.43
CA ALA A 48 2.68 5.63 4.35
C ALA A 48 1.79 5.98 3.13
N ASP A 49 2.04 5.35 1.98
CA ASP A 49 1.25 5.56 0.76
C ASP A 49 -0.19 5.04 0.93
N VAL A 50 -0.36 3.88 1.58
CA VAL A 50 -1.67 3.31 1.90
C VAL A 50 -2.41 4.19 2.92
N ALA A 51 -1.73 4.62 3.99
CA ALA A 51 -2.29 5.52 5.00
C ALA A 51 -2.77 6.85 4.38
N THR A 52 -1.97 7.41 3.46
CA THR A 52 -2.32 8.62 2.71
C THR A 52 -3.56 8.41 1.84
N SER A 53 -3.61 7.28 1.13
CA SER A 53 -4.76 6.91 0.30
C SER A 53 -6.02 6.74 1.14
N ARG A 54 -5.93 6.06 2.29
CA ARG A 54 -7.02 5.88 3.25
C ARG A 54 -7.51 7.24 3.76
N LYS A 55 -6.59 8.14 4.13
CA LYS A 55 -6.95 9.48 4.62
C LYS A 55 -7.66 10.31 3.55
N ARG A 56 -7.27 10.19 2.28
CA ARG A 56 -7.94 10.85 1.17
C ARG A 56 -9.39 10.37 1.01
N LEU A 57 -9.66 9.06 1.19
CA LEU A 57 -11.03 8.54 1.17
C LEU A 57 -11.87 9.08 2.33
N GLU A 58 -11.28 9.21 3.53
CA GLU A 58 -11.97 9.82 4.68
C GLU A 58 -12.39 11.26 4.40
N LEU A 59 -11.50 12.06 3.80
CA LEU A 59 -11.81 13.45 3.44
C LEU A 59 -12.93 13.52 2.38
N GLN A 60 -12.90 12.63 1.39
CA GLN A 60 -13.96 12.54 0.39
C GLN A 60 -15.30 12.13 1.01
N ALA A 61 -15.30 11.15 1.92
CA ALA A 61 -16.48 10.72 2.64
C ALA A 61 -17.04 11.84 3.53
N ALA A 62 -16.19 12.63 4.19
CA ALA A 62 -16.62 13.79 4.98
C ALA A 62 -17.33 14.84 4.12
N GLN A 63 -16.79 15.13 2.93
CA GLN A 63 -17.40 16.07 1.98
C GLN A 63 -18.78 15.60 1.48
N LEU A 64 -18.89 14.31 1.16
CA LEU A 64 -20.15 13.70 0.74
C LEU A 64 -21.18 13.69 1.88
N THR A 65 -20.75 13.39 3.10
CA THR A 65 -21.60 13.42 4.29
C THR A 65 -22.19 14.82 4.51
N GLN A 66 -21.36 15.86 4.42
CA GLN A 66 -21.84 17.25 4.52
C GLN A 66 -22.84 17.59 3.40
N SER A 67 -22.58 17.13 2.18
CA SER A 67 -23.47 17.34 1.04
C SER A 67 -24.82 16.63 1.22
N GLY A 68 -24.80 15.40 1.76
CA GLY A 68 -26.00 14.65 2.11
C GLY A 68 -26.82 15.32 3.21
N ALA A 69 -26.16 15.90 4.22
CA ALA A 69 -26.83 16.66 5.27
C ALA A 69 -27.52 17.93 4.72
N LYS A 70 -26.89 18.64 3.78
CA LYS A 70 -27.51 19.80 3.10
C LYS A 70 -28.75 19.40 2.31
N LEU A 71 -28.70 18.27 1.58
CA LEU A 71 -29.87 17.76 0.85
C LEU A 71 -31.00 17.35 1.78
N GLU A 72 -30.68 16.78 2.95
CA GLU A 72 -31.67 16.47 3.97
C GLU A 72 -32.37 17.73 4.48
N GLU A 73 -31.60 18.78 4.78
CA GLU A 73 -32.14 20.06 5.22
C GLU A 73 -33.03 20.70 4.13
N GLN A 74 -32.58 20.68 2.87
CA GLN A 74 -33.39 21.13 1.73
C GLN A 74 -34.70 20.35 1.60
N ALA A 75 -34.67 19.03 1.79
CA ALA A 75 -35.88 18.22 1.77
C ALA A 75 -36.85 18.62 2.90
N ARG A 76 -36.35 18.83 4.12
CA ARG A 76 -37.17 19.28 5.27
C ARG A 76 -37.82 20.64 4.99
N GLN A 77 -37.06 21.59 4.46
CA GLN A 77 -37.57 22.91 4.10
C GLN A 77 -38.61 22.85 2.98
N ALA A 78 -38.41 22.01 1.97
CA ALA A 78 -39.36 21.82 0.87
C ALA A 78 -40.69 21.22 1.38
N ILE A 79 -40.64 20.23 2.28
CA ILE A 79 -41.85 19.70 2.94
C ILE A 79 -42.57 20.79 3.75
N ALA A 80 -41.84 21.60 4.51
CA ALA A 80 -42.43 22.70 5.27
C ALA A 80 -43.13 23.75 4.38
N GLN A 81 -42.75 23.84 3.10
CA GLN A 81 -43.36 24.71 2.09
C GLN A 81 -44.41 23.98 1.22
N SER A 82 -44.78 22.74 1.57
CA SER A 82 -45.67 21.89 0.79
C SER A 82 -45.20 21.63 -0.65
N ARG A 83 -43.88 21.62 -0.88
CA ARG A 83 -43.22 21.32 -2.17
C ARG A 83 -42.67 19.90 -2.16
N GLU A 84 -43.57 18.92 -2.23
CA GLU A 84 -43.23 17.49 -2.11
C GLU A 84 -42.34 16.97 -3.25
N ASP A 85 -42.48 17.55 -4.44
CA ASP A 85 -41.66 17.26 -5.61
C ASP A 85 -40.18 17.58 -5.37
N LEU A 86 -39.89 18.78 -4.88
CA LEU A 86 -38.53 19.21 -4.52
C LEU A 86 -37.97 18.38 -3.36
N ALA A 87 -38.80 18.05 -2.38
CA ALA A 87 -38.39 17.18 -1.28
C ALA A 87 -37.99 15.79 -1.76
N ARG A 88 -38.80 15.19 -2.65
CA ARG A 88 -38.51 13.87 -3.24
C ARG A 88 -37.23 13.90 -4.07
N GLU A 89 -36.99 14.95 -4.84
CA GLU A 89 -35.77 15.11 -5.62
C GLU A 89 -34.53 15.22 -4.71
N ALA A 90 -34.58 16.05 -3.66
CA ALA A 90 -33.49 16.21 -2.71
C ALA A 90 -33.17 14.89 -1.98
N LEU A 91 -34.20 14.13 -1.57
CA LEU A 91 -34.03 12.81 -0.97
C LEU A 91 -33.46 11.77 -1.94
N SER A 92 -33.86 11.81 -3.21
CA SER A 92 -33.30 10.93 -4.25
C SER A 92 -31.80 11.18 -4.44
N ARG A 93 -31.39 12.45 -4.54
CA ARG A 93 -29.96 12.82 -4.60
C ARG A 93 -29.20 12.39 -3.34
N ARG A 94 -29.81 12.54 -2.16
CA ARG A 94 -29.21 12.08 -0.89
C ARG A 94 -29.04 10.57 -0.88
N ALA A 95 -29.98 9.79 -1.41
CA ALA A 95 -29.87 8.35 -1.51
C ALA A 95 -28.66 7.94 -2.37
N SER A 96 -28.40 8.64 -3.48
CA SER A 96 -27.19 8.41 -4.29
C SER A 96 -25.91 8.70 -3.52
N ILE A 97 -25.87 9.77 -2.71
CA ILE A 97 -24.73 10.07 -1.83
C ILE A 97 -24.53 8.97 -0.78
N VAL A 98 -25.61 8.46 -0.18
CA VAL A 98 -25.53 7.36 0.79
C VAL A 98 -24.91 6.10 0.15
N GLN A 99 -25.27 5.78 -1.09
CA GLN A 99 -24.64 4.67 -1.81
C GLN A 99 -23.14 4.91 -2.02
N GLN A 100 -22.75 6.09 -2.48
CA GLN A 100 -21.32 6.44 -2.65
C GLN A 100 -20.53 6.37 -1.34
N LEU A 101 -21.14 6.75 -0.21
CA LEU A 101 -20.53 6.63 1.11
C LEU A 101 -20.31 5.18 1.53
N GLN A 102 -21.22 4.26 1.19
CA GLN A 102 -21.05 2.83 1.45
C GLN A 102 -19.89 2.25 0.63
N ASP A 103 -19.77 2.65 -0.64
CA ASP A 103 -18.68 2.22 -1.51
C ASP A 103 -17.33 2.73 -1.00
N LEU A 104 -17.26 4.01 -0.62
CA LEU A 104 -16.06 4.60 -0.01
C LEU A 104 -15.69 3.94 1.31
N LYS A 105 -16.68 3.59 2.14
CA LYS A 105 -16.42 2.86 3.39
C LYS A 105 -15.81 1.49 3.11
N THR A 106 -16.34 0.76 2.13
CA THR A 106 -15.78 -0.55 1.73
C THR A 106 -14.32 -0.42 1.27
N GLN A 107 -14.00 0.59 0.47
CA GLN A 107 -12.62 0.86 0.04
C GLN A 107 -11.71 1.28 1.19
N HIS A 108 -12.22 2.08 2.13
CA HIS A 108 -11.50 2.48 3.33
C HIS A 108 -11.15 1.28 4.20
N ASP A 109 -12.12 0.40 4.47
CA ASP A 109 -11.93 -0.79 5.29
C ASP A 109 -10.91 -1.76 4.64
N GLN A 110 -10.88 -1.84 3.30
CA GLN A 110 -9.86 -2.61 2.57
C GLN A 110 -8.45 -2.01 2.74
N LEU A 111 -8.30 -0.68 2.62
CA LEU A 111 -7.02 -0.01 2.83
C LEU A 111 -6.55 -0.10 4.28
N ASP A 112 -7.46 -0.04 5.25
CA ASP A 112 -7.15 -0.20 6.67
C ASP A 112 -6.59 -1.60 6.97
N ALA A 113 -7.24 -2.64 6.41
CA ALA A 113 -6.72 -4.01 6.51
C ALA A 113 -5.34 -4.15 5.85
N GLN A 114 -5.12 -3.53 4.69
CA GLN A 114 -3.84 -3.54 4.00
C GLN A 114 -2.74 -2.80 4.79
N GLU A 115 -3.07 -1.63 5.36
CA GLU A 115 -2.17 -0.84 6.20
C GLU A 115 -1.72 -1.64 7.43
N SER A 116 -2.66 -2.33 8.09
CA SER A 116 -2.38 -3.21 9.23
C SER A 116 -1.45 -4.37 8.85
N GLN A 117 -1.70 -5.04 7.72
CA GLN A 117 -0.86 -6.12 7.23
C GLN A 117 0.57 -5.63 6.91
N LEU A 118 0.71 -4.51 6.21
CA LEU A 118 2.01 -3.92 5.88
C LEU A 118 2.76 -3.46 7.13
N THR A 119 2.06 -2.91 8.12
CA THR A 119 2.63 -2.51 9.40
C THR A 119 3.20 -3.72 10.16
N GLN A 120 2.44 -4.81 10.24
CA GLN A 120 2.93 -6.06 10.85
C GLN A 120 4.12 -6.64 10.09
N ALA A 121 4.09 -6.61 8.75
CA ALA A 121 5.22 -7.06 7.93
C ALA A 121 6.47 -6.19 8.17
N SER A 122 6.30 -4.87 8.29
CA SER A 122 7.38 -3.93 8.60
C SER A 122 8.02 -4.23 9.96
N GLN A 123 7.21 -4.48 10.99
CA GLN A 123 7.70 -4.82 12.33
C GLN A 123 8.49 -6.13 12.34
N ARG A 124 7.99 -7.17 11.65
CA ARG A 124 8.70 -8.45 11.53
C ARG A 124 10.04 -8.30 10.81
N LEU A 125 10.06 -7.53 9.71
CA LEU A 125 11.28 -7.28 8.96
C LEU A 125 12.29 -6.47 9.78
N GLN A 126 11.81 -5.47 10.54
CA GLN A 126 12.64 -4.71 11.46
C GLN A 126 13.29 -5.61 12.52
N ALA A 127 12.52 -6.47 13.18
CA ALA A 127 13.05 -7.41 14.16
C ALA A 127 14.11 -8.34 13.56
N LYS A 128 13.90 -8.79 12.31
CA LYS A 128 14.89 -9.59 11.57
C LYS A 128 16.17 -8.80 11.30
N VAL A 129 16.06 -7.57 10.78
CA VAL A 129 17.21 -6.68 10.56
C VAL A 129 18.02 -6.48 11.85
N GLU A 130 17.34 -6.24 12.98
CA GLU A 130 17.98 -6.07 14.29
C GLU A 130 18.72 -7.34 14.73
N SER A 131 18.17 -8.53 14.52
CA SER A 131 18.84 -9.80 14.86
C SER A 131 20.09 -10.10 14.02
N PHE A 132 20.22 -9.51 12.82
CA PHE A 132 21.42 -9.65 11.98
C PHE A 132 22.51 -8.63 12.34
N ARG A 133 22.16 -7.59 13.12
CA ARG A 133 23.10 -6.55 13.56
C ARG A 133 23.91 -6.99 14.80
N THR A 134 23.35 -7.88 15.62
CA THR A 134 23.98 -8.48 16.81
C THR A 134 24.66 -9.79 16.48
#